data_AF-G8FGL4-F1
#
_entry.id   AF-G8FGL4-F1
#
_cell.length_a   1.000
_cell.length_b   1.000
_cell.length_c   1.000
_cell.angle_alpha   90.00
_cell.angle_beta   90.00
_cell.angle_gamma   90.00
#
_symmetry.space_group_name_H-M   'P 1'
#
loop_
_entity.id
_entity.type
_entity.pdbx_description
1 polymer ?
#
loop_
_entity_poly.entity_id
_entity_poly.type
_entity_poly.pdbx_seq_one_letter_code
_entity_poly.pdbx_strand_id
1 'polypeptide(L)'
;FIGRLEEQKGPDILAAAIPEFIDENVQVIVLGTGKKHLERQLVDLEEMFPDNYRAIIKFSAPLAHQIMAGADILAIPSRFEPCGLIQLQGMRYGLPSMCTTTGGLADTVKEGFTGFHMGDFSVKCDVVDPADVKKVVTTVKRARASYGTPAFAKMIQNCMAQDLSWKEPAKKWEQLLLSLEVAGSEPGLDGEEIAPLAKQNVATP
;
A
#
# COMPACT_ATOMS: atom_id res chain seq x y z
N PHE A 1 -6.96 2.23 2.59
CA PHE A 1 -6.34 2.65 1.31
C PHE A 1 -5.76 4.03 1.47
N ILE A 2 -4.54 4.27 0.98
CA ILE A 2 -3.92 5.60 0.94
C ILE A 2 -3.30 5.76 -0.45
N GLY A 3 -3.72 6.77 -1.22
CA GLY A 3 -3.17 6.95 -2.57
C GLY A 3 -3.78 8.08 -3.37
N ARG A 4 -3.15 8.38 -4.52
CA ARG A 4 -3.75 9.24 -5.55
C ARG A 4 -5.00 8.56 -6.10
N LEU A 5 -6.07 9.32 -6.28
CA LEU A 5 -7.32 8.82 -6.86
C LEU A 5 -7.25 8.92 -8.38
N GLU A 6 -6.59 7.94 -8.96
CA GLU A 6 -6.44 7.71 -10.40
C GLU A 6 -6.69 6.24 -10.70
N GLU A 7 -7.14 5.93 -11.91
CA GLU A 7 -7.46 4.58 -12.38
C GLU A 7 -6.27 3.63 -12.24
N GLN A 8 -5.04 4.15 -12.36
CA GLN A 8 -3.80 3.42 -12.05
C GLN A 8 -3.87 2.70 -10.69
N LYS A 9 -4.43 3.36 -9.67
CA LYS A 9 -4.45 2.90 -8.27
C LYS A 9 -5.67 2.06 -7.92
N GLY A 10 -6.58 1.85 -8.88
CA GLY A 10 -7.80 1.07 -8.72
C GLY A 10 -8.79 1.51 -7.62
N PRO A 11 -8.96 2.81 -7.29
CA PRO A 11 -9.95 3.23 -6.31
C PRO A 11 -11.39 2.96 -6.77
N ASP A 12 -11.64 2.94 -8.08
CA ASP A 12 -12.90 2.54 -8.71
C ASP A 12 -13.20 1.05 -8.52
N ILE A 13 -12.19 0.19 -8.67
CA ILE A 13 -12.32 -1.25 -8.39
C ILE A 13 -12.57 -1.48 -6.90
N LEU A 14 -11.87 -0.75 -6.03
CA LEU A 14 -12.10 -0.81 -4.59
C LEU A 14 -13.51 -0.34 -4.22
N ALA A 15 -13.98 0.76 -4.82
CA ALA A 15 -15.31 1.29 -4.59
C ALA A 15 -16.39 0.28 -4.98
N ALA A 16 -16.23 -0.40 -6.12
CA ALA A 16 -17.13 -1.46 -6.55
C ALA A 16 -17.10 -2.69 -5.62
N ALA A 17 -15.96 -3.01 -5.01
CA ALA A 17 -15.80 -4.17 -4.13
C ALA A 17 -16.34 -3.94 -2.71
N ILE A 18 -16.31 -2.71 -2.18
CA ILE A 18 -16.72 -2.41 -0.80
C ILE A 18 -18.11 -2.94 -0.45
N PRO A 19 -19.17 -2.69 -1.25
CA PRO A 19 -20.50 -3.23 -0.97
C PRO A 19 -20.56 -4.75 -0.83
N GLU A 20 -19.63 -5.49 -1.45
CA GLU A 20 -19.61 -6.96 -1.43
C GLU A 20 -18.90 -7.56 -0.22
N PHE A 21 -18.11 -6.77 0.53
CA PHE A 21 -17.34 -7.28 1.67
C PHE A 21 -17.51 -6.47 2.96
N ILE A 22 -18.16 -5.30 2.94
CA ILE A 22 -18.24 -4.43 4.12
C ILE A 22 -18.89 -5.11 5.35
N ASP A 23 -19.80 -6.06 5.09
CA ASP A 23 -20.49 -6.86 6.12
C ASP A 23 -19.62 -7.98 6.73
N GLU A 24 -18.40 -8.19 6.25
CA GLU A 24 -17.45 -9.18 6.80
C GLU A 24 -16.81 -8.73 8.14
N ASN A 25 -17.51 -7.87 8.89
CA ASN A 25 -17.06 -7.25 10.14
C ASN A 25 -15.70 -6.55 9.98
N VAL A 26 -15.65 -5.62 9.02
CA VAL A 26 -14.47 -4.80 8.73
C VAL A 26 -14.81 -3.31 8.79
N GLN A 27 -13.76 -2.49 8.87
CA GLN A 27 -13.85 -1.05 8.65
C GLN A 27 -12.87 -0.65 7.55
N VAL A 28 -13.27 0.33 6.73
CA VAL A 28 -12.50 0.79 5.59
C VAL A 28 -12.31 2.29 5.67
N ILE A 29 -11.04 2.71 5.66
CA ILE A 29 -10.65 4.12 5.59
C ILE A 29 -9.94 4.35 4.26
N VAL A 30 -10.38 5.37 3.54
CA VAL A 30 -9.77 5.85 2.29
C VAL A 30 -9.23 7.25 2.52
N LEU A 31 -7.95 7.47 2.26
CA LEU A 31 -7.32 8.79 2.26
C LEU A 31 -6.69 9.06 0.88
N GLY A 32 -7.13 10.12 0.22
CA GLY A 32 -6.63 10.45 -1.11
C GLY A 32 -7.28 11.67 -1.73
N THR A 33 -6.69 12.14 -2.83
CA THR A 33 -7.27 13.16 -3.72
C THR A 33 -6.92 12.80 -5.16
N GLY A 34 -7.71 13.28 -6.12
CA GLY A 34 -7.46 13.03 -7.54
C GLY A 34 -8.63 13.40 -8.43
N LYS A 35 -9.01 12.51 -9.35
CA LYS A 35 -10.08 12.78 -10.31
C LYS A 35 -11.43 12.88 -9.60
N LYS A 36 -12.21 13.92 -9.91
CA LYS A 36 -13.47 14.24 -9.22
C LYS A 36 -14.53 13.15 -9.28
N HIS A 37 -14.58 12.38 -10.37
CA HIS A 37 -15.52 11.27 -10.46
C HIS A 37 -15.16 10.12 -9.50
N LEU A 38 -13.86 9.85 -9.29
CA LEU A 38 -13.40 8.85 -8.31
C LEU A 38 -13.60 9.32 -6.88
N GLU A 39 -13.31 10.61 -6.60
CA GLU A 39 -13.64 11.22 -5.30
C GLU A 39 -15.12 11.08 -4.97
N ARG A 40 -15.99 11.38 -5.94
CA ARG A 40 -17.45 11.27 -5.76
C ARG A 40 -17.89 9.84 -5.50
N GLN A 41 -17.43 8.88 -6.31
CA GLN A 41 -17.75 7.45 -6.11
C GLN A 41 -17.40 6.97 -4.70
N LEU A 42 -16.28 7.43 -4.15
CA LEU A 42 -15.85 7.06 -2.79
C LEU A 42 -16.69 7.77 -1.72
N VAL A 43 -17.02 9.05 -1.90
CA VAL A 43 -17.89 9.78 -0.95
C VAL A 43 -19.29 9.19 -0.91
N ASP A 44 -19.85 8.82 -2.06
CA ASP A 44 -21.21 8.23 -2.14
C ASP A 44 -21.31 6.93 -1.30
N LEU A 45 -20.21 6.18 -1.11
CA LEU A 45 -20.17 4.99 -0.25
C LEU A 45 -20.28 5.30 1.24
N GLU A 46 -19.88 6.50 1.68
CA GLU A 46 -19.98 6.90 3.08
C GLU A 46 -21.43 7.10 3.51
N GLU A 47 -22.30 7.57 2.60
CA GLU A 47 -23.74 7.64 2.84
C GLU A 47 -24.37 6.24 2.96
N MET A 48 -23.85 5.26 2.22
CA MET A 48 -24.34 3.89 2.24
C MET A 48 -23.88 3.10 3.47
N PHE A 49 -22.64 3.33 3.94
CA PHE A 49 -22.02 2.54 5.00
C PHE A 49 -21.42 3.42 6.12
N PRO A 50 -22.23 4.26 6.79
CA PRO A 50 -21.76 5.28 7.71
C PRO A 50 -21.15 4.75 9.01
N ASP A 51 -21.25 3.46 9.34
CA ASP A 51 -20.63 2.90 10.54
C ASP A 51 -19.31 2.18 10.25
N ASN A 52 -19.07 1.80 8.99
CA ASN A 52 -17.96 0.94 8.59
C ASN A 52 -17.02 1.58 7.56
N TYR A 53 -17.41 2.66 6.90
CA TYR A 53 -16.63 3.28 5.83
C TYR A 53 -16.39 4.77 6.05
N ARG A 54 -15.17 5.26 5.76
CA ARG A 54 -14.82 6.68 5.74
C ARG A 54 -14.00 7.05 4.51
N ALA A 55 -14.46 8.04 3.75
CA ALA A 55 -13.72 8.65 2.65
C ALA A 55 -13.18 10.03 3.08
N ILE A 56 -11.86 10.15 3.16
CA ILE A 56 -11.19 11.38 3.55
C ILE A 56 -10.52 11.99 2.32
N ILE A 57 -11.27 12.86 1.62
CA ILE A 57 -10.85 13.49 0.37
C ILE A 57 -9.97 14.72 0.64
N LYS A 58 -8.74 14.50 1.11
CA LYS A 58 -7.75 15.55 1.32
C LYS A 58 -6.32 15.02 1.28
N PHE A 59 -5.38 15.91 1.02
CA PHE A 59 -3.97 15.64 1.27
C PHE A 59 -3.65 15.88 2.75
N SER A 60 -3.15 14.87 3.46
CA SER A 60 -2.70 15.01 4.85
C SER A 60 -1.62 13.99 5.20
N ALA A 61 -0.36 14.41 5.23
CA ALA A 61 0.74 13.56 5.65
C ALA A 61 0.60 13.07 7.11
N PRO A 62 0.26 13.92 8.11
CA PRO A 62 0.08 13.45 9.48
C PRO A 62 -0.98 12.35 9.60
N LEU A 63 -2.12 12.51 8.90
CA LEU A 63 -3.18 11.51 8.92
C LEU A 63 -2.78 10.23 8.20
N ALA A 64 -1.99 10.31 7.12
CA ALA A 64 -1.46 9.12 6.47
C ALA A 64 -0.59 8.28 7.43
N HIS A 65 0.27 8.92 8.22
CA HIS A 65 1.05 8.24 9.25
C HIS A 65 0.18 7.64 10.36
N GLN A 66 -0.88 8.33 10.80
CA GLN A 66 -1.82 7.80 11.78
C GLN A 66 -2.57 6.57 11.26
N ILE A 67 -3.05 6.61 10.01
CA ILE A 67 -3.70 5.46 9.37
C ILE A 67 -2.72 4.30 9.23
N MET A 68 -1.47 4.55 8.81
CA MET A 68 -0.46 3.49 8.69
C MET A 68 -0.14 2.82 10.04
N ALA A 69 -0.14 3.59 11.13
CA ALA A 69 0.11 3.06 12.47
C ALA A 69 -1.09 2.37 13.11
N GLY A 70 -2.32 2.72 12.70
CA GLY A 70 -3.56 2.27 13.33
C GLY A 70 -4.38 1.27 12.52
N ALA A 71 -4.10 1.08 11.24
CA ALA A 71 -4.79 0.10 10.40
C ALA A 71 -4.20 -1.31 10.57
N ASP A 72 -4.99 -2.34 10.25
CA ASP A 72 -4.53 -3.73 10.27
C ASP A 72 -3.99 -4.19 8.92
N ILE A 73 -4.59 -3.71 7.82
CA ILE A 73 -4.22 -4.10 6.44
C ILE A 73 -4.26 -2.89 5.51
N LEU A 74 -3.23 -2.75 4.69
CA LEU A 74 -3.17 -1.74 3.63
C LEU A 74 -3.64 -2.32 2.30
N ALA A 75 -4.74 -1.79 1.75
CA ALA A 75 -5.22 -2.14 0.41
C ALA A 75 -4.51 -1.34 -0.69
N ILE A 76 -3.93 -2.04 -1.67
CA ILE A 76 -3.22 -1.49 -2.84
C ILE A 76 -3.72 -2.18 -4.13
N PRO A 77 -4.94 -1.85 -4.59
CA PRO A 77 -5.61 -2.49 -5.73
C PRO A 77 -5.14 -1.91 -7.09
N SER A 78 -3.83 -1.67 -7.27
CA SER A 78 -3.29 -0.98 -8.44
C SER A 78 -3.44 -1.81 -9.72
N ARG A 79 -3.91 -1.21 -10.81
CA ARG A 79 -3.85 -1.84 -12.15
C ARG A 79 -2.39 -2.06 -12.58
N PHE A 80 -1.52 -1.11 -12.28
CA PHE A 80 -0.08 -1.21 -12.49
C PHE A 80 0.70 -0.36 -11.47
N GLU A 81 1.86 -0.86 -11.05
CA GLU A 81 2.68 -0.22 -10.02
C GLU A 81 4.17 -0.43 -10.32
N PRO A 82 4.89 0.56 -10.89
CA PRO A 82 6.30 0.38 -11.25
C PRO A 82 7.16 -0.06 -10.07
N CYS A 83 6.89 0.49 -8.88
CA CYS A 83 7.49 0.05 -7.62
C CYS A 83 6.45 0.08 -6.50
N GLY A 84 5.99 1.30 -6.16
CA GLY A 84 5.13 1.57 -5.01
C GLY A 84 5.95 1.89 -3.77
N LEU A 85 5.66 3.02 -3.12
CA LEU A 85 6.25 3.37 -1.82
C LEU A 85 5.34 2.99 -0.65
N ILE A 86 4.03 2.93 -0.89
CA ILE A 86 3.04 2.83 0.18
C ILE A 86 3.12 1.47 0.90
N GLN A 87 3.44 0.39 0.20
CA GLN A 87 3.67 -0.93 0.80
C GLN A 87 4.97 -0.98 1.60
N LEU A 88 6.02 -0.26 1.17
CA LEU A 88 7.27 -0.16 1.92
C LEU A 88 7.07 0.62 3.22
N GLN A 89 6.31 1.73 3.14
CA GLN A 89 5.88 2.50 4.29
C GLN A 89 5.01 1.64 5.22
N GLY A 90 4.02 0.94 4.69
CA GLY A 90 3.19 -0.01 5.46
C GLY A 90 4.04 -1.05 6.18
N MET A 91 4.96 -1.72 5.47
CA MET A 91 5.83 -2.71 6.09
C MET A 91 6.66 -2.13 7.24
N ARG A 92 7.18 -0.90 7.10
CA ARG A 92 7.95 -0.23 8.16
C ARG A 92 7.13 0.03 9.42
N TYR A 93 5.81 0.22 9.28
CA TYR A 93 4.84 0.37 10.36
C TYR A 93 4.30 -0.96 10.88
N GLY A 94 4.72 -2.10 10.32
CA GLY A 94 4.15 -3.39 10.66
C GLY A 94 2.72 -3.58 10.13
N LEU A 95 2.39 -2.92 9.02
CA LEU A 95 1.10 -2.97 8.36
C LEU A 95 1.20 -3.88 7.11
N PRO A 96 0.75 -5.15 7.18
CA PRO A 96 0.71 -6.03 6.02
C PRO A 96 -0.14 -5.44 4.89
N SER A 97 0.28 -5.69 3.66
CA SER A 97 -0.43 -5.18 2.48
C SER A 97 -1.27 -6.27 1.82
N MET A 98 -2.50 -5.95 1.42
CA MET A 98 -3.18 -6.69 0.36
C MET A 98 -2.98 -5.92 -0.95
N CYS A 99 -2.36 -6.54 -1.94
CA CYS A 99 -1.96 -5.86 -3.17
C CYS A 99 -2.22 -6.70 -4.42
N THR A 100 -2.36 -6.04 -5.55
CA THR A 100 -2.30 -6.69 -6.87
C THR A 100 -0.92 -7.24 -7.16
N THR A 101 -0.84 -8.34 -7.92
CA THR A 101 0.42 -8.99 -8.30
C THR A 101 1.00 -8.33 -9.55
N THR A 102 1.48 -7.09 -9.42
CA THR A 102 2.00 -6.28 -10.54
C THR A 102 3.19 -5.42 -10.12
N GLY A 103 4.16 -5.29 -11.02
CA GLY A 103 5.41 -4.53 -10.83
C GLY A 103 6.05 -4.72 -9.45
N GLY A 104 6.48 -3.64 -8.80
CA GLY A 104 7.21 -3.75 -7.53
C GLY A 104 6.40 -4.27 -6.35
N LEU A 105 5.06 -4.35 -6.44
CA LEU A 105 4.24 -5.04 -5.44
C LEU A 105 4.54 -6.54 -5.44
N ALA A 106 4.73 -7.13 -6.62
CA ALA A 106 5.14 -8.53 -6.77
C ALA A 106 6.56 -8.77 -6.23
N ASP A 107 7.46 -7.80 -6.36
CA ASP A 107 8.84 -7.92 -5.87
C ASP A 107 8.95 -7.78 -4.34
N THR A 108 8.08 -6.96 -3.73
CA THR A 108 8.26 -6.52 -2.33
C THR A 108 7.30 -7.19 -1.34
N VAL A 109 6.09 -7.56 -1.76
CA VAL A 109 5.10 -8.23 -0.90
C VAL A 109 5.18 -9.74 -1.13
N LYS A 110 5.35 -10.51 -0.05
CA LYS A 110 5.46 -11.97 -0.07
C LYS A 110 4.17 -12.59 0.49
N GLU A 111 3.47 -13.37 -0.33
CA GLU A 111 2.19 -14.03 0.03
C GLU A 111 2.32 -14.79 1.35
N GLY A 112 1.42 -14.51 2.30
CA GLY A 112 1.39 -15.17 3.61
C GLY A 112 2.57 -14.84 4.52
N PHE A 113 3.51 -14.00 4.09
CA PHE A 113 4.70 -13.64 4.85
C PHE A 113 4.75 -12.16 5.23
N THR A 114 4.52 -11.24 4.27
CA THR A 114 4.42 -9.78 4.50
C THR A 114 3.10 -9.19 3.97
N GLY A 115 2.21 -10.03 3.43
CA GLY A 115 0.92 -9.58 2.93
C GLY A 115 0.19 -10.64 2.11
N PHE A 116 -0.73 -10.16 1.27
CA PHE A 116 -1.62 -10.96 0.45
C PHE A 116 -1.67 -10.41 -0.99
N HIS A 117 -1.57 -11.30 -1.97
CA HIS A 117 -1.68 -11.02 -3.39
C HIS A 117 -3.09 -11.30 -3.88
N MET A 118 -3.66 -10.35 -4.63
CA MET A 118 -4.98 -10.46 -5.24
C MET A 118 -4.95 -11.12 -6.63
N GLY A 119 -3.75 -11.30 -7.20
CA GLY A 119 -3.58 -11.50 -8.65
C GLY A 119 -3.44 -10.17 -9.38
N ASP A 120 -3.18 -10.24 -10.68
CA ASP A 120 -3.14 -9.09 -11.58
C ASP A 120 -4.55 -8.61 -11.92
N PHE A 121 -4.67 -7.31 -12.22
CA PHE A 121 -5.92 -6.72 -12.70
C PHE A 121 -5.85 -6.43 -14.20
N SER A 122 -7.01 -6.24 -14.80
CA SER A 122 -7.14 -5.73 -16.15
C SER A 122 -6.45 -4.37 -16.29
N VAL A 123 -5.60 -4.24 -17.32
CA VAL A 123 -4.91 -2.99 -17.66
C VAL A 123 -5.84 -1.96 -18.32
N LYS A 124 -7.06 -2.35 -18.69
CA LYS A 124 -8.07 -1.45 -19.26
C LYS A 124 -8.59 -0.53 -18.15
N CYS A 125 -8.12 0.72 -18.17
CA CYS A 125 -8.43 1.69 -17.11
C CYS A 125 -9.83 2.31 -17.24
N ASP A 126 -10.47 2.19 -18.39
CA ASP A 126 -11.80 2.71 -18.71
C ASP A 126 -12.94 1.78 -18.28
N VAL A 127 -12.62 0.56 -17.83
CA VAL A 127 -13.59 -0.45 -17.41
C VAL A 127 -13.20 -1.02 -16.05
N VAL A 128 -14.20 -1.23 -15.20
CA VAL A 128 -14.06 -2.05 -13.97
C VAL A 128 -14.45 -3.48 -14.34
N ASP A 129 -13.47 -4.39 -14.31
CA ASP A 129 -13.71 -5.81 -14.57
C ASP A 129 -14.34 -6.47 -13.33
N PRO A 130 -15.54 -7.10 -13.44
CA PRO A 130 -16.15 -7.83 -12.33
C PRO A 130 -15.26 -8.93 -11.74
N ALA A 131 -14.36 -9.51 -12.54
CA ALA A 131 -13.39 -10.48 -12.03
C ALA A 131 -12.40 -9.84 -11.06
N ASP A 132 -11.98 -8.60 -11.31
CA ASP A 132 -11.05 -7.88 -10.43
C ASP A 132 -11.73 -7.45 -9.13
N VAL A 133 -13.00 -7.04 -9.19
CA VAL A 133 -13.83 -6.80 -8.01
C VAL A 133 -13.88 -8.06 -7.13
N LYS A 134 -14.17 -9.23 -7.73
CA LYS A 134 -14.19 -10.51 -7.01
C LYS A 134 -12.84 -10.89 -6.41
N LYS A 135 -11.71 -10.55 -7.05
CA LYS A 135 -10.36 -10.77 -6.51
C LYS A 135 -10.13 -9.94 -5.25
N VAL A 136 -10.57 -8.67 -5.22
CA VAL A 136 -10.52 -7.82 -4.02
C VAL A 136 -11.32 -8.47 -2.89
N VAL A 137 -12.59 -8.80 -3.13
CA VAL A 137 -13.50 -9.40 -2.15
C VAL A 137 -12.93 -10.70 -1.58
N THR A 138 -12.46 -11.60 -2.46
CA THR A 138 -11.86 -12.88 -2.04
C THR A 138 -10.63 -12.66 -1.17
N THR A 139 -9.81 -11.65 -1.50
CA THR A 139 -8.59 -11.35 -0.75
C THR A 139 -8.90 -10.73 0.60
N VAL A 140 -9.89 -9.84 0.70
CA VAL A 140 -10.35 -9.30 1.99
C VAL A 140 -10.79 -10.43 2.92
N LYS A 141 -11.57 -11.40 2.42
CA LYS A 141 -12.01 -12.54 3.23
C LYS A 141 -10.84 -13.39 3.74
N ARG A 142 -9.83 -13.65 2.90
CA ARG A 142 -8.60 -14.36 3.31
C ARG A 142 -7.81 -13.58 4.37
N ALA A 143 -7.61 -12.29 4.14
CA ALA A 143 -6.97 -11.37 5.05
C ALA A 143 -7.68 -11.36 6.42
N ARG A 144 -9.00 -11.20 6.43
CA ARG A 144 -9.82 -11.22 7.64
C ARG A 144 -9.73 -12.56 8.36
N ALA A 145 -9.75 -13.70 7.65
CA ALA A 145 -9.61 -15.01 8.27
C ALA A 145 -8.28 -15.18 9.02
N SER A 146 -7.22 -14.48 8.58
CA SER A 146 -5.92 -14.48 9.26
C SER A 146 -5.88 -13.55 10.48
N TYR A 147 -6.72 -12.51 10.52
CA TYR A 147 -6.67 -11.48 11.57
C TYR A 147 -6.89 -12.06 12.97
N GLY A 148 -6.04 -11.66 13.92
CA GLY A 148 -6.04 -12.15 15.30
C GLY A 148 -5.34 -13.50 15.51
N THR A 149 -4.84 -14.15 14.45
CA THR A 149 -4.09 -15.41 14.57
C THR A 149 -2.60 -15.17 14.87
N PRO A 150 -1.88 -16.16 15.45
CA PRO A 150 -0.43 -16.07 15.60
C PRO A 150 0.32 -15.88 14.27
N ALA A 151 -0.22 -16.43 13.17
CA ALA A 151 0.35 -16.26 11.83
C ALA A 151 0.31 -14.79 11.38
N PHE A 152 -0.79 -14.09 11.65
CA PHE A 152 -0.91 -12.65 11.35
C PHE A 152 0.02 -11.80 12.23
N ALA A 153 0.13 -12.11 13.52
CA ALA A 153 1.12 -11.48 14.38
C ALA A 153 2.56 -11.68 13.85
N LYS A 154 2.88 -12.87 13.34
CA LYS A 154 4.17 -13.14 12.70
C LYS A 154 4.35 -12.35 11.41
N MET A 155 3.29 -12.19 10.61
CA MET A 155 3.30 -11.36 9.39
C MET A 155 3.64 -9.90 9.69
N ILE A 156 3.07 -9.32 10.75
CA ILE A 156 3.40 -7.97 11.24
C ILE A 156 4.90 -7.88 11.58
N GLN A 157 5.44 -8.83 12.34
CA GLN A 157 6.85 -8.85 12.70
C GLN A 157 7.76 -8.99 11.48
N ASN A 158 7.38 -9.83 10.52
CA ASN A 158 8.12 -9.99 9.27
C ASN A 158 8.16 -8.70 8.45
N CYS A 159 7.05 -7.95 8.40
CA CYS A 159 7.00 -6.63 7.78
C CYS A 159 8.03 -5.68 8.39
N MET A 160 8.04 -5.57 9.72
CA MET A 160 8.95 -4.67 10.44
C MET A 160 10.42 -5.09 10.35
N ALA A 161 10.69 -6.37 10.07
CA ALA A 161 12.03 -6.93 9.96
C ALA A 161 12.67 -6.78 8.56
N GLN A 162 11.94 -6.27 7.56
CA GLN A 162 12.52 -6.05 6.24
C GLN A 162 13.56 -4.91 6.28
N ASP A 163 14.73 -5.10 5.65
CA ASP A 163 15.63 -3.98 5.34
C ASP A 163 15.08 -3.26 4.10
N LEU A 164 14.52 -2.07 4.34
CA LEU A 164 13.95 -1.19 3.32
C LEU A 164 14.74 0.12 3.21
N SER A 165 15.99 0.11 3.68
CA SER A 165 16.91 1.25 3.53
C SER A 165 17.34 1.43 2.07
N TRP A 166 17.98 2.57 1.78
CA TRP A 166 18.59 2.81 0.48
C TRP A 166 19.95 2.12 0.29
N LYS A 167 20.48 1.44 1.31
CA LYS A 167 21.83 0.88 1.31
C LYS A 167 22.06 -0.11 0.16
N GLU A 168 21.20 -1.11 0.05
CA GLU A 168 21.33 -2.13 -1.00
C GLU A 168 20.90 -1.62 -2.40
N PRO A 169 19.82 -0.84 -2.56
CA PRO A 169 19.53 -0.18 -3.83
C PRO A 169 20.67 0.72 -4.35
N ALA A 170 21.30 1.50 -3.47
CA ALA A 170 22.40 2.40 -3.85
C ALA A 170 23.61 1.63 -4.40
N LYS A 171 24.00 0.51 -3.78
CA LYS A 171 25.07 -0.36 -4.29
C LYS A 171 24.78 -0.91 -5.68
N LYS A 172 23.54 -1.32 -5.95
CA LYS A 172 23.14 -1.80 -7.29
C LYS A 172 23.24 -0.69 -8.33
N TRP A 173 22.84 0.53 -7.97
CA TRP A 173 22.99 1.70 -8.83
C TRP A 173 24.45 2.05 -9.08
N GLU A 174 25.29 2.05 -8.05
CA GLU A 174 26.73 2.27 -8.19
C GLU A 174 27.36 1.27 -9.16
N GLN A 175 27.09 -0.03 -8.98
CA GLN A 175 27.58 -1.08 -9.88
C GLN A 175 27.18 -0.83 -11.33
N LEU A 176 25.91 -0.47 -11.57
CA LEU A 176 25.41 -0.14 -12.90
C LEU A 176 26.12 1.09 -13.47
N LEU A 177 26.27 2.17 -12.70
CA LEU A 177 26.90 3.41 -13.15
C LEU A 177 28.39 3.20 -13.48
N LEU A 178 29.12 2.43 -12.67
CA LEU A 178 30.51 2.08 -12.92
C LEU A 178 30.67 1.23 -14.19
N SER A 179 29.71 0.35 -14.50
CA SER A 179 29.72 -0.45 -15.74
C SER A 179 29.55 0.36 -17.02
N LEU A 180 29.25 1.66 -16.94
CA LEU A 180 29.19 2.55 -18.10
C LEU A 180 30.58 3.02 -18.57
N GLU A 181 31.65 2.65 -17.83
CA GLU A 181 33.06 2.85 -18.20
C GLU A 181 33.42 4.30 -18.56
N VAL A 182 32.76 5.27 -17.90
CA VAL A 182 33.11 6.69 -18.06
C VAL A 182 34.50 6.95 -17.49
N ALA A 183 35.36 7.62 -18.27
CA ALA A 183 36.74 7.87 -17.86
C ALA A 183 36.79 8.67 -16.55
N GLY A 184 37.55 8.14 -15.57
CA GLY A 184 37.70 8.75 -14.25
C GLY A 184 36.61 8.38 -13.24
N SER A 185 35.69 7.45 -13.56
CA SER A 185 34.74 6.93 -12.59
C SER A 185 35.41 6.08 -11.51
N GLU A 186 35.05 6.35 -10.26
CA GLU A 186 35.47 5.61 -9.07
C GLU A 186 34.25 5.28 -8.20
N PRO A 187 34.30 4.21 -7.38
CA PRO A 187 33.26 3.94 -6.40
C PRO A 187 33.05 5.14 -5.46
N GLY A 188 31.80 5.36 -5.07
CA GLY A 188 31.45 6.35 -4.06
C GLY A 188 31.98 5.97 -2.68
N LEU A 189 31.91 6.92 -1.75
CA LEU A 189 32.22 6.68 -0.35
C LEU A 189 31.01 6.04 0.35
N ASP A 190 31.27 5.05 1.20
CA ASP A 190 30.25 4.50 2.09
C ASP A 190 29.73 5.62 3.02
N GLY A 191 28.47 5.98 2.86
CA GLY A 191 27.78 6.94 3.73
C GLY A 191 27.16 6.25 4.95
N GLU A 192 27.15 6.93 6.09
CA GLU A 192 26.29 6.52 7.21
C GLU A 192 24.82 6.81 6.87
N GLU A 193 23.94 5.87 7.20
CA GLU A 193 22.50 6.09 7.07
C GLU A 193 22.04 7.10 8.12
N ILE A 194 21.76 8.34 7.69
CA ILE A 194 21.16 9.35 8.54
C ILE A 194 19.64 9.15 8.52
N ALA A 195 19.14 8.29 9.41
CA ALA A 195 17.72 8.34 9.75
C ALA A 195 17.48 9.66 10.50
N PRO A 196 16.50 10.50 10.12
CA PRO A 196 16.12 11.61 10.97
C PRO A 196 15.80 11.03 12.35
N LEU A 197 16.47 11.55 13.39
CA LEU A 197 16.13 11.22 14.78
C LEU A 197 14.62 11.34 14.87
N ALA A 198 13.94 10.28 15.32
CA ALA A 198 12.53 10.38 15.64
C ALA A 198 12.40 11.59 16.56
N LYS A 199 11.88 12.71 16.04
CA LYS A 199 11.56 13.85 16.89
C LYS A 199 10.66 13.22 17.94
N GLN A 200 11.06 13.33 19.22
CA GLN A 200 10.18 12.96 20.31
C GLN A 200 8.77 13.42 19.92
N ASN A 201 7.78 12.55 20.06
CA ASN A 201 6.38 12.90 19.85
C ASN A 201 6.04 14.00 20.85
N VAL A 202 6.37 15.25 20.53
CA VAL A 202 5.92 16.41 21.27
C VAL A 202 4.48 16.55 20.85
N ALA A 203 3.58 16.24 21.78
CA ALA A 203 2.16 16.48 21.59
C ALA A 203 2.00 17.91 21.06
N THR A 204 1.35 18.03 19.90
CA THR A 204 0.99 19.34 19.35
C THR A 204 0.04 20.00 20.35
N PRO A 205 0.24 21.29 20.72
CA PRO A 205 -0.56 21.97 21.73
C PRO A 205 -2.04 22.03 21.37
#